data_AF-A0A1H1N8Y0-F1
#
_entry.id   AF-A0A1H1N8Y0-F1
#
_cell.length_a   1.000
_cell.length_b   1.000
_cell.length_c   1.000
_cell.angle_alpha   90.00
_cell.angle_beta   90.00
_cell.angle_gamma   90.00
#
_symmetry.space_group_name_H-M   'P 1'
#
loop_
_entity.id
_entity.type
_entity.pdbx_description
1 polymer ?
#
loop_
_entity_poly.entity_id
_entity_poly.type
_entity_poly.pdbx_seq_one_letter_code
_entity_poly.pdbx_strand_id
1 'polypeptide(L)'
;MTEEWEELEPQREWTTADRWRMAAWVLIFLNVLGLLVLAPAGDSGLAEAAAASGADDGPARMVFWLSVLGCTLVGNGIGAAAAATKQRWAIVPPVLAAAGCWVGFLVAQGLV
;
A
#
# COMPACT_ATOMS: atom_id res chain seq x y z
N MET A 1 -30.39 13.01 32.59
CA MET A 1 -29.04 12.45 32.80
C MET A 1 -28.41 11.94 31.49
N THR A 2 -28.86 12.44 30.34
CA THR A 2 -28.42 12.02 29.00
C THR A 2 -27.87 13.18 28.15
N GLU A 3 -28.01 14.43 28.59
CA GLU A 3 -27.63 15.63 27.81
C GLU A 3 -26.19 16.11 28.09
N GLU A 4 -25.65 15.92 29.30
CA GLU A 4 -24.28 16.34 29.64
C GLU A 4 -23.16 15.56 28.90
N TRP A 5 -23.49 14.41 28.30
CA TRP A 5 -22.51 13.59 27.57
C TRP A 5 -22.38 13.97 26.09
N GLU A 6 -23.35 14.68 25.52
CA GLU A 6 -23.29 15.14 24.11
C GLU A 6 -22.45 16.41 23.93
N GLU A 7 -22.13 17.14 25.00
CA GLU A 7 -21.34 18.39 24.97
C GLU A 7 -19.81 18.20 25.04
N LEU A 8 -19.30 16.96 25.19
CA LEU A 8 -17.88 16.71 25.51
C LEU A 8 -16.94 16.42 24.34
N GLU A 9 -17.43 16.39 23.10
CA GLU A 9 -16.53 16.42 21.94
C GLU A 9 -16.71 17.76 21.21
N PRO A 10 -15.80 18.74 21.40
CA PRO A 10 -15.80 19.94 20.56
C PRO A 10 -15.73 19.44 19.12
N GLN A 11 -16.72 19.78 18.29
CA GLN A 11 -16.75 19.39 16.88
C GLN A 11 -15.42 19.80 16.26
N ARG A 12 -14.52 18.82 16.12
CA ARG A 12 -13.16 19.08 15.67
C ARG A 12 -13.28 19.48 14.21
N GLU A 13 -13.19 20.76 13.91
CA GLU A 13 -13.17 21.22 12.52
C GLU A 13 -11.99 20.58 11.80
N TRP A 14 -12.28 19.79 10.77
CA TRP A 14 -11.24 19.12 10.01
C TRP A 14 -10.52 20.12 9.13
N THR A 15 -9.25 20.34 9.43
CA THR A 15 -8.39 21.15 8.57
C THR A 15 -8.13 20.41 7.26
N THR A 16 -7.80 21.16 6.20
CA THR A 16 -7.37 20.56 4.92
C THR A 16 -6.17 19.63 5.10
N ALA A 17 -5.26 19.93 6.04
CA ALA A 17 -4.13 19.08 6.37
C ALA A 17 -4.56 17.74 7.00
N ASP A 18 -5.59 17.74 7.86
CA ASP A 18 -6.14 16.52 8.44
C ASP A 18 -6.80 15.63 7.38
N ARG A 19 -7.48 16.23 6.40
CA ARG A 19 -8.08 15.51 5.27
C ARG A 19 -7.00 14.83 4.40
N TRP A 20 -5.92 15.54 4.06
CA TRP A 20 -4.80 14.96 3.31
C TRP A 20 -4.07 13.86 4.08
N ARG A 21 -3.93 14.03 5.40
CA ARG A 21 -3.36 13.00 6.27
C ARG A 21 -4.22 11.73 6.27
N MET A 22 -5.54 11.87 6.38
CA MET A 22 -6.44 10.72 6.30
C MET A 22 -6.40 10.09 4.91
N ALA A 23 -6.40 10.88 3.84
CA ALA A 23 -6.28 10.37 2.48
C ALA A 23 -4.99 9.55 2.28
N ALA A 24 -3.86 10.00 2.85
CA ALA A 24 -2.61 9.26 2.82
C ALA A 24 -2.73 7.90 3.54
N TRP A 25 -3.37 7.86 4.72
CA TRP A 25 -3.60 6.61 5.45
C TRP A 25 -4.56 5.66 4.73
N VAL A 26 -5.63 6.18 4.15
CA VAL A 26 -6.58 5.39 3.34
C VAL A 26 -5.86 4.82 2.13
N LEU A 27 -5.05 5.61 1.44
CA LEU A 27 -4.27 5.16 0.28
C LEU A 27 -3.28 4.06 0.67
N ILE A 28 -2.54 4.24 1.76
CA ILE A 28 -1.65 3.23 2.32
C ILE A 28 -2.41 1.93 2.58
N PHE A 29 -3.54 2.02 3.28
CA PHE A 29 -4.34 0.86 3.63
C PHE A 29 -4.86 0.13 2.38
N LEU A 30 -5.45 0.86 1.43
CA LEU A 30 -5.98 0.29 0.19
C LEU A 30 -4.87 -0.33 -0.66
N ASN A 31 -3.69 0.28 -0.71
CA ASN A 31 -2.55 -0.27 -1.45
C ASN A 31 -2.08 -1.59 -0.83
N VAL A 32 -1.91 -1.65 0.50
CA VAL A 32 -1.53 -2.88 1.20
C VAL A 32 -2.60 -3.95 1.03
N LEU A 33 -3.87 -3.59 1.22
CA LEU A 33 -4.99 -4.53 1.06
C LEU A 33 -5.05 -5.07 -0.36
N GLY A 34 -4.92 -4.21 -1.38
CA GLY A 34 -4.91 -4.62 -2.78
C GLY A 34 -3.75 -5.57 -3.10
N LEU A 35 -2.54 -5.26 -2.62
CA LEU A 35 -1.39 -6.16 -2.76
C LEU A 35 -1.62 -7.51 -2.10
N LEU A 36 -2.18 -7.54 -0.88
CA LEU A 36 -2.46 -8.78 -0.17
C LEU A 36 -3.55 -9.63 -0.86
N VAL A 37 -4.59 -8.99 -1.38
CA VAL A 37 -5.66 -9.66 -2.12
C VAL A 37 -5.17 -10.24 -3.45
N LEU A 38 -4.28 -9.53 -4.15
CA LEU A 38 -3.76 -9.96 -5.46
C LEU A 38 -2.48 -10.78 -5.38
N ALA A 39 -1.82 -10.86 -4.23
CA ALA A 39 -0.60 -11.63 -4.06
C ALA A 39 -0.75 -13.11 -4.46
N PRO A 40 -1.86 -13.82 -4.14
CA PRO A 40 -2.07 -15.19 -4.58
C PRO A 40 -2.17 -15.32 -6.11
N ALA A 41 -2.77 -14.33 -6.79
CA ALA A 41 -2.87 -14.32 -8.25
C ALA A 41 -1.49 -14.12 -8.90
N GLY A 42 -0.64 -13.26 -8.34
CA GLY A 42 0.74 -13.10 -8.78
C GLY A 42 1.61 -14.34 -8.52
N ASP A 43 1.49 -14.95 -7.33
CA ASP A 43 2.26 -16.15 -6.95
C ASP A 43 1.89 -17.36 -7.82
N SER A 44 0.59 -17.56 -8.09
CA SER A 44 0.10 -18.63 -8.97
C SER A 44 0.52 -18.41 -10.43
N GLY A 45 0.45 -17.18 -10.95
CA GLY A 45 0.91 -16.88 -12.30
C GLY A 45 2.41 -17.17 -12.50
N LEU A 46 3.25 -16.87 -11.50
CA LEU A 46 4.68 -17.21 -11.54
C LEU A 46 4.92 -18.73 -11.54
N ALA A 47 4.15 -19.48 -10.75
CA ALA A 47 4.25 -20.94 -10.72
C ALA A 47 3.82 -21.58 -12.05
N GLU A 48 2.75 -21.06 -12.67
CA GLU A 48 2.28 -21.48 -14.00
C GLU A 48 3.32 -21.18 -15.09
N ALA A 49 3.92 -19.98 -15.06
CA ALA A 49 4.98 -19.57 -15.99
C ALA A 49 6.21 -20.49 -15.90
N ALA A 50 6.64 -20.81 -14.68
CA ALA A 50 7.76 -21.69 -14.41
C ALA A 50 7.48 -23.12 -14.88
N ALA A 51 6.27 -23.63 -14.62
CA ALA A 51 5.83 -24.94 -15.12
C ALA A 51 5.81 -25.00 -16.66
N ALA A 52 5.34 -23.94 -17.32
CA ALA A 52 5.28 -23.87 -18.79
C ALA A 52 6.67 -23.77 -19.44
N SER A 53 7.62 -23.10 -18.79
CA SER A 53 8.98 -22.91 -19.29
C SER A 53 9.98 -23.98 -18.85
N GLY A 54 9.60 -24.86 -17.91
CA GLY A 54 10.51 -25.82 -17.27
C GLY A 54 11.58 -25.15 -16.39
N ALA A 55 11.36 -23.90 -15.98
CA ALA A 55 12.26 -23.12 -15.15
C ALA A 55 11.95 -23.32 -13.66
N ASP A 56 12.93 -22.99 -12.80
CA ASP A 56 12.74 -22.93 -11.35
C ASP A 56 12.00 -21.63 -10.97
N ASP A 57 10.89 -21.75 -10.23
CA ASP A 57 10.08 -20.63 -9.77
C ASP A 57 10.65 -19.95 -8.51
N GLY A 58 11.54 -20.62 -7.78
CA GLY A 58 12.07 -20.20 -6.49
C GLY A 58 12.64 -18.78 -6.49
N PRO A 59 13.56 -18.43 -7.41
CA PRO A 59 14.13 -17.08 -7.49
C PRO A 59 13.08 -16.01 -7.83
N ALA A 60 12.16 -16.31 -8.75
CA ALA A 60 11.14 -15.36 -9.21
C ALA A 60 10.10 -15.09 -8.11
N ARG A 61 9.63 -16.14 -7.42
CA ARG A 61 8.74 -16.01 -6.24
C ARG A 61 9.42 -15.26 -5.11
N MET A 62 10.70 -15.52 -4.84
CA MET A 62 11.44 -14.80 -3.80
C MET A 62 11.52 -13.29 -4.11
N VAL A 63 11.84 -12.93 -5.35
CA VAL A 63 11.87 -11.53 -5.81
C VAL A 63 10.48 -10.89 -5.72
N PHE A 64 9.42 -11.62 -6.10
CA PHE A 64 8.05 -11.15 -5.99
C PHE A 64 7.69 -10.79 -4.54
N TRP A 65 7.90 -11.71 -3.61
CA TRP A 65 7.56 -11.50 -2.20
C TRP A 65 8.45 -10.44 -1.52
N LEU A 66 9.75 -10.39 -1.85
CA LEU A 66 10.63 -9.32 -1.39
C LEU A 66 10.21 -7.94 -1.93
N SER A 67 9.74 -7.89 -3.18
CA SER A 67 9.24 -6.66 -3.78
C SER A 67 7.94 -6.21 -3.12
N VAL A 68 6.99 -7.13 -2.88
CA VAL A 68 5.76 -6.88 -2.13
C VAL A 68 6.08 -6.36 -0.72
N LEU A 69 7.03 -6.99 -0.02
CA LEU A 69 7.47 -6.58 1.31
C LEU A 69 8.13 -5.19 1.30
N GLY A 70 9.08 -4.96 0.39
CA GLY A 70 9.79 -3.68 0.26
C GLY A 70 8.86 -2.53 -0.09
N CYS A 71 7.93 -2.76 -1.01
CA CYS A 71 6.85 -1.83 -1.34
C CYS A 71 5.95 -1.52 -0.14
N THR A 72 5.62 -2.55 0.64
CA THR A 72 4.80 -2.43 1.84
C THR A 72 5.51 -1.62 2.92
N LEU A 73 6.79 -1.87 3.17
CA LEU A 73 7.56 -1.24 4.24
C LEU A 73 8.06 0.16 3.89
N VAL A 74 8.73 0.32 2.76
CA VAL A 74 9.39 1.59 2.39
C VAL A 74 8.34 2.63 1.99
N GLY A 75 7.39 2.22 1.16
CA GLY A 75 6.38 3.11 0.63
C GLY A 75 5.38 3.61 1.66
N ASN A 76 4.83 2.68 2.44
CA ASN A 76 3.85 3.02 3.47
C ASN A 76 4.51 3.52 4.75
N GLY A 77 5.72 3.06 5.09
CA GLY A 77 6.46 3.54 6.27
C GLY A 77 6.87 5.00 6.16
N ILE A 78 7.38 5.43 4.99
CA ILE A 78 7.72 6.84 4.75
C ILE A 78 6.45 7.70 4.71
N GLY A 79 5.38 7.22 4.08
CA GLY A 79 4.07 7.91 4.07
C GLY A 79 3.47 8.05 5.48
N ALA A 80 3.52 6.99 6.27
CA ALA A 80 3.08 6.99 7.67
C ALA A 80 3.90 7.94 8.53
N ALA A 81 5.24 7.97 8.36
CA ALA A 81 6.12 8.88 9.09
C ALA A 81 5.89 10.35 8.69
N ALA A 82 5.69 10.63 7.40
CA ALA A 82 5.37 11.97 6.91
C ALA A 82 3.97 12.42 7.38
N ALA A 83 3.00 11.51 7.43
CA ALA A 83 1.66 11.75 7.96
C ALA A 83 1.67 12.00 9.47
N ALA A 84 2.49 11.25 10.22
CA ALA A 84 2.66 11.43 11.67
C ALA A 84 3.32 12.77 12.02
N THR A 85 4.21 13.27 11.17
CA THR A 85 4.91 14.55 11.35
C THR A 85 4.16 15.77 10.79
N LYS A 86 2.89 15.60 10.37
CA LYS A 86 2.01 16.66 9.83
C LYS A 86 2.62 17.43 8.65
N GLN A 87 3.44 16.77 7.84
CA GLN A 87 4.05 17.40 6.68
C GLN A 87 3.02 17.62 5.57
N ARG A 88 3.02 18.82 4.95
CA ARG A 88 2.09 19.17 3.84
C ARG A 88 2.20 18.26 2.60
N TRP A 89 3.27 17.48 2.51
CA TRP A 89 3.63 16.60 1.40
C TRP A 89 3.51 15.11 1.77
N ALA A 90 2.86 14.79 2.90
CA ALA A 90 2.72 13.43 3.41
C ALA A 90 2.05 12.43 2.45
N ILE A 91 1.27 12.91 1.47
CA ILE A 91 0.63 12.06 0.48
C ILE A 91 1.55 11.68 -0.69
N VAL A 92 2.62 12.43 -0.94
CA VAL A 92 3.52 12.19 -2.09
C VAL A 92 4.24 10.84 -1.98
N PRO A 93 4.87 10.47 -0.85
CA PRO A 93 5.53 9.17 -0.73
C PRO A 93 4.58 7.97 -0.91
N PRO A 94 3.39 7.89 -0.29
CA PRO A 94 2.50 6.74 -0.47
C PRO A 94 1.88 6.68 -1.87
N VAL A 95 1.71 7.82 -2.56
CA VAL A 95 1.31 7.82 -3.99
C VAL A 95 2.41 7.23 -4.87
N LEU A 96 3.66 7.69 -4.70
CA LEU A 96 4.79 7.17 -5.48
C LEU A 96 5.04 5.68 -5.19
N ALA A 97 4.87 5.27 -3.94
CA ALA A 97 4.92 3.88 -3.55
C ALA A 97 3.86 3.05 -4.27
N ALA A 98 2.59 3.44 -4.18
CA ALA A 98 1.51 2.75 -4.87
C ALA A 98 1.79 2.66 -6.38
N ALA A 99 2.15 3.77 -7.03
CA ALA A 99 2.49 3.77 -8.45
C ALA A 99 3.61 2.77 -8.77
N GLY A 100 4.70 2.76 -7.99
CA GLY A 100 5.79 1.79 -8.16
C GLY A 100 5.34 0.33 -7.97
N CYS A 101 4.48 0.06 -6.98
CA CYS A 101 3.94 -1.27 -6.70
C CYS A 101 3.17 -1.81 -7.92
N TRP A 102 2.24 -1.00 -8.42
CA TRP A 102 1.34 -1.42 -9.49
C TRP A 102 2.05 -1.49 -10.84
N VAL A 103 2.98 -0.58 -11.12
CA VAL A 103 3.82 -0.68 -12.33
C VAL A 103 4.67 -1.95 -12.28
N GLY A 104 5.32 -2.26 -11.16
CA GLY A 104 6.11 -3.49 -11.01
C GLY A 104 5.24 -4.75 -11.16
N PHE A 105 4.07 -4.76 -10.55
CA PHE A 105 3.11 -5.87 -10.66
C PHE A 105 2.64 -6.08 -12.10
N LEU A 106 2.29 -5.02 -12.82
CA LEU A 106 1.86 -5.09 -14.23
C LEU A 106 2.99 -5.52 -15.17
N VAL A 107 4.22 -5.03 -14.95
CA VAL A 107 5.38 -5.46 -15.74
C VAL A 107 5.67 -6.95 -15.50
N ALA A 108 5.61 -7.41 -14.26
CA ALA A 108 5.79 -8.83 -13.95
C ALA A 108 4.70 -9.71 -14.61
N GLN A 109 3.45 -9.25 -14.59
CA GLN A 109 2.34 -9.94 -15.27
C GLN A 109 2.50 -9.99 -16.79
N GLY A 110 3.04 -8.93 -17.43
CA GLY A 110 3.22 -8.90 -18.89
C GLY A 110 4.42 -9.70 -19.41
N LEU A 111 5.28 -10.20 -18.51
CA LEU A 111 6.46 -11.02 -18.85
C LEU A 111 6.22 -12.52 -18.65
N VAL A 112 5.08 -12.88 -18.04
CA VAL A 112 4.53 -14.24 -17.95
C VAL A 112 3.59 -14.48 -19.13
#